data_AF-B3TK94-F1
#
_entry.id   AF-B3TK94-F1
#
_cell.length_a   1.000
_cell.length_b   1.000
_cell.length_c   1.000
_cell.angle_alpha   90.00
_cell.angle_beta   90.00
_cell.angle_gamma   90.00
#
_symmetry.space_group_name_H-M   'P 1'
#
loop_
_entity.id
_entity.type
_entity.pdbx_description
1 polymer ?
#
loop_
_entity_poly.entity_id
_entity_poly.type
_entity_poly.pdbx_seq_one_letter_code
_entity_poly.pdbx_strand_id
1 'polypeptide(L)' 'YLKTWEEVAKENTSGSGHLVGKALTIADLAMMDALDAVLQDEAFKATFPETYPNLAKSYNTVTNMANIKKYRESRPQTSI' A
#
# COMPACT_ATOMS: atom_id res chain seq x y z
N TYR A 1 -4.85 -11.31 8.74
CA TYR A 1 -5.55 -10.58 7.66
C TYR A 1 -4.64 -10.22 6.48
N LEU A 2 -3.40 -9.74 6.69
CA LEU A 2 -2.50 -9.37 5.58
C LEU A 2 -2.24 -10.49 4.55
N LYS A 3 -2.13 -11.75 4.99
CA LYS A 3 -1.99 -12.89 4.08
C LYS A 3 -3.16 -13.01 3.07
N THR A 4 -4.39 -12.84 3.53
CA THR A 4 -5.58 -12.84 2.65
C THR A 4 -5.55 -11.67 1.67
N TRP A 5 -5.13 -10.49 2.14
CA TRP A 5 -5.00 -9.32 1.26
C TRP A 5 -3.86 -9.45 0.26
N GLU A 6 -2.79 -10.16 0.60
CA GLU A 6 -1.71 -10.50 -0.33
C GLU A 6 -2.19 -11.45 -1.42
N GLU A 7 -3.03 -12.43 -1.09
CA GLU A 7 -3.67 -13.31 -2.07
C GLU A 7 -4.59 -12.51 -3.02
N VAL A 8 -5.42 -11.62 -2.48
CA VAL A 8 -6.25 -10.69 -3.28
C VAL A 8 -5.39 -9.78 -4.15
N ALA A 9 -4.31 -9.21 -3.61
CA ALA A 9 -3.39 -8.36 -4.35
C ALA A 9 -2.70 -9.13 -5.48
N LYS A 10 -2.29 -10.38 -5.23
CA LYS A 10 -1.70 -11.25 -6.26
C LYS A 10 -2.65 -11.48 -7.44
N GLU A 11 -3.93 -11.70 -7.17
CA GLU A 11 -4.94 -11.91 -8.21
C GLU A 11 -5.21 -10.64 -9.02
N ASN A 12 -5.20 -9.48 -8.39
CA ASN A 12 -5.72 -8.24 -8.99
C ASN A 12 -4.64 -7.26 -9.48
N THR A 13 -3.42 -7.30 -8.94
CA THR A 13 -2.35 -6.34 -9.24
C THR A 13 -1.45 -6.77 -10.42
N SER A 14 -1.81 -7.84 -11.13
CA SER A 14 -1.08 -8.44 -12.25
C SER A 14 -1.08 -7.51 -13.47
N GLY A 15 -0.27 -6.45 -13.40
CA GLY A 15 0.01 -5.47 -14.44
C GLY A 15 -0.31 -4.03 -14.05
N SER A 16 -1.31 -3.80 -13.20
CA SER A 16 -1.77 -2.44 -12.85
C SER A 16 -1.16 -1.88 -11.57
N GLY A 17 -0.79 -2.74 -10.61
CA GLY A 17 -0.44 -2.30 -9.25
C GLY A 17 -1.64 -1.84 -8.42
N HIS A 18 -2.87 -2.00 -8.92
CA HIS A 18 -4.10 -1.63 -8.23
C HIS A 18 -4.83 -2.86 -7.68
N LEU A 19 -5.49 -2.70 -6.54
CA LEU A 19 -6.24 -3.78 -5.89
C LEU A 19 -7.52 -4.17 -6.63
N VAL A 20 -8.08 -3.25 -7.45
CA VAL A 20 -9.27 -3.52 -8.25
C VAL A 20 -9.07 -2.98 -9.67
N GLY A 21 -8.98 -3.88 -10.64
CA GLY A 21 -8.87 -3.53 -12.05
C GLY A 21 -7.57 -2.78 -12.39
N LYS A 22 -7.68 -1.69 -13.14
CA LYS A 22 -6.54 -1.00 -13.77
C LYS A 22 -6.32 0.45 -13.33
N ALA A 23 -7.10 0.95 -12.37
CA ALA A 23 -7.06 2.34 -11.96
C ALA A 23 -7.14 2.47 -10.44
N LEU A 24 -6.70 3.63 -9.93
CA LEU A 24 -6.83 3.97 -8.52
C LEU A 24 -8.30 3.95 -8.09
N THR A 25 -8.58 3.24 -7.00
CA THR A 25 -9.88 3.21 -6.32
C THR A 25 -9.73 3.52 -4.83
N ILE A 26 -10.86 3.63 -4.13
CA ILE A 26 -10.85 3.78 -2.67
C ILE A 26 -10.24 2.56 -1.96
N ALA A 27 -10.25 1.37 -2.58
CA ALA A 27 -9.62 0.18 -2.00
C ALA A 27 -8.10 0.36 -1.88
N ASP A 28 -7.46 0.94 -2.91
CA ASP A 28 -6.03 1.24 -2.90
C ASP A 28 -5.67 2.25 -1.81
N LEU A 29 -6.49 3.31 -1.66
CA LEU A 29 -6.29 4.35 -0.64
C LEU A 29 -6.48 3.80 0.77
N ALA A 30 -7.51 2.98 0.99
CA ALA A 30 -7.77 2.35 2.28
C ALA A 30 -6.66 1.36 2.67
N MET A 31 -6.16 0.58 1.70
CA MET A 31 -5.02 -0.31 1.95
C MET A 31 -3.74 0.47 2.21
N MET A 32 -3.47 1.55 1.47
CA MET A 32 -2.33 2.43 1.72
C MET A 32 -2.36 2.97 3.16
N ASP A 33 -3.51 3.45 3.62
CA ASP A 33 -3.67 3.99 4.99
C ASP A 33 -3.51 2.90 6.06
N ALA A 34 -4.10 1.72 5.84
CA ALA A 34 -3.92 0.57 6.72
C ALA A 34 -2.44 0.13 6.80
N LEU A 35 -1.73 0.12 5.67
CA LEU A 35 -0.31 -0.20 5.60
C LEU A 35 0.56 0.87 6.26
N ASP A 36 0.22 2.16 6.16
CA ASP A 36 0.92 3.23 6.86
C ASP A 36 0.95 3.01 8.38
N ALA A 37 -0.12 2.44 8.97
CA ALA A 37 -0.16 2.12 10.40
C ALA A 37 0.75 0.93 10.76
N VAL A 38 0.68 -0.19 10.02
CA VAL A 38 1.50 -1.38 10.34
C VAL A 38 2.98 -1.22 9.98
N LEU A 39 3.31 -0.38 8.99
CA LEU A 39 4.69 -0.10 8.59
C LEU A 39 5.39 0.91 9.51
N GLN A 40 4.77 1.37 10.59
CA GLN A 40 5.47 2.12 11.65
C GLN A 40 6.44 1.23 12.45
N ASP A 41 6.19 -0.09 12.49
CA ASP A 41 7.15 -1.05 13.03
C ASP A 41 8.27 -1.27 12.01
N GLU A 42 9.48 -0.76 12.31
CA GLU A 42 10.63 -0.83 11.41
C GLU A 42 11.13 -2.27 11.18
N ALA A 43 10.95 -3.19 12.15
CA ALA A 43 11.32 -4.60 11.95
C ALA A 43 10.36 -5.28 10.98
N PHE A 44 9.06 -5.00 11.11
CA PHE A 44 8.07 -5.49 10.15
C PHE A 44 8.28 -4.89 8.76
N LYS A 45 8.47 -3.57 8.68
CA LYS A 45 8.71 -2.85 7.43
C LYS A 45 9.91 -3.37 6.65
N ALA A 46 10.99 -3.75 7.34
CA ALA A 46 12.18 -4.32 6.70
C ALA A 46 11.88 -5.66 5.97
N THR A 47 10.98 -6.47 6.51
CA THR A 47 10.62 -7.79 5.95
C THR A 47 9.37 -7.75 5.06
N PHE A 48 8.63 -6.64 5.06
CA PHE A 48 7.35 -6.49 4.38
C PHE A 48 7.40 -6.77 2.87
N PRO A 49 8.36 -6.21 2.09
CA PRO A 49 8.41 -6.45 0.65
C PRO A 49 8.68 -7.90 0.26
N GLU A 50 9.41 -8.64 1.10
CA GLU A 50 9.71 -10.07 0.88
C GLU A 50 8.54 -10.95 1.27
N THR A 51 7.85 -10.59 2.36
CA THR A 51 6.74 -11.37 2.91
C THR A 51 5.43 -11.14 2.14
N TYR A 52 5.20 -9.91 1.65
CA TYR A 52 3.97 -9.47 0.98
C TYR A 52 4.28 -8.64 -0.28
N PRO A 53 4.92 -9.26 -1.30
CA PRO A 53 5.42 -8.54 -2.47
C PRO A 53 4.34 -7.85 -3.31
N ASN A 54 3.12 -8.40 -3.39
CA ASN A 54 2.05 -7.80 -4.19
C ASN A 54 1.44 -6.58 -3.48
N LEU A 55 1.24 -6.65 -2.16
CA LEU A 55 0.86 -5.50 -1.35
C LEU A 55 1.94 -4.42 -1.38
N ALA A 56 3.23 -4.79 -1.29
CA ALA A 56 4.33 -3.83 -1.39
C ALA A 56 4.35 -3.13 -2.75
N LYS A 57 4.13 -3.87 -3.84
CA LYS A 57 3.96 -3.30 -5.17
C LYS A 57 2.81 -2.30 -5.23
N SER A 58 1.63 -2.68 -4.72
CA SER A 58 0.46 -1.80 -4.72
C SER A 58 0.68 -0.53 -3.89
N TYR A 59 1.21 -0.68 -2.68
CA TYR A 59 1.59 0.43 -1.81
C TYR A 59 2.54 1.41 -2.53
N ASN A 60 3.60 0.89 -3.16
CA ASN A 60 4.55 1.71 -3.92
C ASN A 60 3.91 2.40 -5.13
N THR A 61 3.02 1.72 -5.86
CA THR A 61 2.28 2.32 -6.98
C THR A 61 1.46 3.52 -6.53
N VAL A 62 0.68 3.37 -5.46
CA VAL A 62 -0.23 4.41 -4.95
C VAL A 62 0.55 5.57 -4.33
N THR A 63 1.53 5.28 -3.49
CA THR A 63 2.28 6.30 -2.75
C THR A 63 3.18 7.16 -3.63
N ASN A 64 3.58 6.67 -4.81
CA ASN A 64 4.35 7.43 -5.78
C ASN A 64 3.48 8.27 -6.75
N MET A 65 2.15 8.19 -6.68
CA MET A 65 1.29 9.07 -7.49
C MET A 65 1.46 10.53 -7.06
N ALA A 66 1.65 11.44 -8.02
CA ALA A 66 2.05 12.83 -7.75
C ALA A 66 1.17 13.54 -6.70
N ASN A 67 -0.14 13.43 -6.80
CA ASN A 67 -1.07 14.07 -5.86
C ASN A 67 -1.03 13.43 -4.47
N ILE A 68 -0.87 12.11 -4.40
CA ILE A 68 -0.78 11.38 -3.12
C ILE A 68 0.54 11.69 -2.45
N LYS A 69 1.66 11.61 -3.18
CA LYS A 69 2.99 11.97 -2.68
C LYS A 69 3.00 13.38 -2.12
N LYS A 70 2.50 14.36 -2.88
CA LYS A 70 2.39 15.76 -2.45
C LYS A 70 1.56 15.90 -1.16
N TYR A 71 0.44 15.19 -1.04
CA TYR A 71 -0.36 15.18 0.17
C TYR A 71 0.41 14.59 1.36
N ARG A 72 1.06 13.44 1.18
CA ARG A 72 1.82 12.77 2.25
C ARG A 72 3.00 13.59 2.76
N GLU A 73 3.65 14.35 1.89
CA GLU A 73 4.75 15.26 2.24
C GLU A 73 4.27 16.51 3.00
N SER A 74 3.02 16.94 2.79
CA SER A 74 2.47 18.17 3.40
C SER A 74 1.52 17.92 4.57
N ARG A 75 1.00 16.70 4.73
CA ARG A 75 0.08 16.37 5.83
C ARG A 75 0.80 16.43 7.19
N PRO A 76 0.12 16.87 8.26
CA PRO A 76 0.66 16.80 9.61
C PRO A 76 1.07 15.37 9.98
N GLN A 77 2.22 15.23 10.65
CA GLN A 77 2.61 13.97 11.24
C GLN A 77 1.85 13.79 12.56
N THR A 78 1.02 12.77 12.62
CA THR A 78 0.24 12.41 13.79
C THR A 78 0.72 11.08 14.33
N SER A 79 1.08 11.03 15.61
CA SER A 79 1.26 9.77 16.32
C SER A 79 -0.09 9.06 16.37
N ILE A 80 -0.17 7.85 15.83
CA ILE A 80 -1.34 6.97 15.94
C ILE A 80 -1.12 6.06 17.14
#